data_AF-A0A849U4A6-F1
#
_entry.id   AF-A0A849U4A6-F1
#
_cell.length_a   1.000
_cell.length_b   1.000
_cell.length_c   1.000
_cell.angle_alpha   90.00
_cell.angle_beta   90.00
_cell.angle_gamma   90.00
#
_symmetry.space_group_name_H-M   'P 1'
#
loop_
_entity.id
_entity.type
_entity.pdbx_description
1 polymer ?
#
loop_
_entity_poly.entity_id
_entity_poly.type
_entity_poly.pdbx_seq_one_letter_code
_entity_poly.pdbx_strand_id
1 'polypeptide(L)'
;MFKTLVWKFIERFVAGPAVPQISDEVKATLEIGRTAIQTHWTANREVTKAFSGQFVKHHTEEMIGEVTKVATNSDPRMANRERLVSCVMELAQFQVLIIDPAPAEDPTGLRGQPGITGELKAHLLELAQKDKSLREFMHAFPTPTNADDVWSPVVGRYRIVNAWTHVHQMLRFAFDDVNHAEGKDWFKPFVAAMCAWQEYQYRELLGMPPAFEGSEPETWKKALKMSFFMQYVLEGARFPDLEWRERADRMVEEQFKETMSRLLAERAKTHQ
;
A
#
# COMPACT_ATOMS: atom_id res chain seq x y z
N MET A 1 5.32 49.93 -42.44
CA MET A 1 3.99 49.44 -42.02
C MET A 1 3.94 47.92 -41.80
N PHE A 2 4.65 47.10 -42.59
CA PHE A 2 4.68 45.63 -42.44
C PHE A 2 5.41 45.10 -41.17
N LYS A 3 6.45 45.80 -40.68
CA LYS A 3 7.18 45.39 -39.45
C LYS A 3 6.35 45.51 -38.16
N THR A 4 5.38 46.41 -38.12
CA THR A 4 4.54 46.65 -36.93
C THR A 4 3.43 45.61 -36.77
N LEU A 5 2.98 45.00 -37.88
CA LEU A 5 1.96 43.94 -37.88
C LEU A 5 2.54 42.58 -37.48
N VAL A 6 3.77 42.27 -37.90
CA VAL A 6 4.46 41.03 -37.53
C VAL A 6 4.80 41.01 -36.03
N TRP A 7 5.19 42.14 -35.44
CA TRP A 7 5.49 42.23 -34.01
C TRP A 7 4.24 42.02 -33.12
N LYS A 8 3.09 42.60 -33.51
CA LYS A 8 1.81 42.38 -32.80
C LYS A 8 1.28 40.95 -32.94
N PHE A 9 1.63 40.24 -34.01
CA PHE A 9 1.26 38.84 -34.19
C PHE A 9 2.09 37.91 -33.29
N ILE A 10 3.37 38.24 -33.06
CA ILE A 10 4.24 37.49 -32.14
C ILE A 10 3.84 37.75 -30.68
N GLU A 11 3.51 38.98 -30.28
CA GLU A 11 3.02 39.26 -28.91
C GLU A 11 1.72 38.54 -28.56
N ARG A 12 0.86 38.26 -29.55
CA ARG A 12 -0.38 37.47 -29.37
C ARG A 12 -0.14 35.96 -29.18
N PHE A 13 1.02 35.46 -29.58
CA PHE A 13 1.41 34.04 -29.42
C PHE A 13 2.44 33.81 -28.30
N VAL A 14 3.07 34.87 -27.78
CA VAL A 14 3.97 34.83 -26.60
C VAL A 14 3.20 34.95 -25.28
N ALA A 15 1.93 35.37 -25.32
CA ALA A 15 1.00 35.15 -24.21
C ALA A 15 0.62 33.66 -24.18
N GLY A 16 1.54 32.82 -23.68
CA GLY A 16 1.23 31.43 -23.35
C GLY A 16 -0.02 31.35 -22.45
N PRO A 17 -0.72 30.21 -22.44
CA PRO A 17 -1.89 30.04 -21.58
C PRO A 17 -1.51 30.46 -20.15
N ALA A 18 -2.31 31.36 -19.57
CA ALA A 18 -2.09 31.85 -18.21
C ALA A 18 -1.87 30.62 -17.32
N VAL A 19 -0.69 30.52 -16.70
CA VAL A 19 -0.40 29.45 -15.75
C VAL A 19 -1.51 29.50 -14.72
N PRO A 20 -2.32 28.44 -14.56
CA PRO A 20 -3.42 28.44 -13.62
C PRO A 20 -2.88 28.84 -12.25
N GLN A 21 -3.45 29.86 -11.63
CA GLN A 21 -3.08 30.22 -10.27
C GLN A 21 -3.38 29.02 -9.38
N ILE A 22 -2.34 28.42 -8.81
CA ILE A 22 -2.45 27.33 -7.85
C ILE A 22 -3.15 27.90 -6.61
N SER A 23 -4.26 27.27 -6.19
CA SER A 23 -5.00 27.68 -4.99
C SER A 23 -4.14 27.56 -3.73
N ASP A 24 -4.46 28.33 -2.70
CA ASP A 24 -3.71 28.27 -1.43
C ASP A 24 -3.87 26.91 -0.74
N GLU A 25 -5.00 26.23 -0.94
CA GLU A 25 -5.23 24.84 -0.47
C GLU A 25 -4.24 23.85 -1.10
N VAL A 26 -4.00 23.96 -2.41
CA VAL A 26 -3.02 23.12 -3.10
C VAL A 26 -1.61 23.41 -2.57
N LYS A 27 -1.25 24.69 -2.38
CA LYS A 27 0.06 25.05 -1.81
C LYS A 27 0.25 24.45 -0.40
N ALA A 28 -0.76 24.57 0.47
CA ALA A 28 -0.71 24.00 1.82
C ALA A 28 -0.52 22.47 1.79
N THR A 29 -1.25 21.79 0.89
CA THR A 29 -1.11 20.34 0.68
C THR A 29 0.30 19.95 0.22
N LEU A 30 0.87 20.71 -0.73
CA LEU A 30 2.24 20.49 -1.20
C LEU A 30 3.27 20.63 -0.08
N GLU A 31 3.11 21.62 0.81
CA GLU A 31 4.01 21.80 1.95
C GLU A 31 3.92 20.66 2.97
N ILE A 32 2.71 20.14 3.24
CA ILE A 32 2.53 18.93 4.05
C ILE A 32 3.24 17.75 3.39
N GLY A 33 3.07 17.56 2.09
CA GLY A 33 3.74 16.50 1.34
C GLY A 33 5.27 16.61 1.36
N ARG A 34 5.83 17.81 1.16
CA ARG A 34 7.28 18.05 1.29
C ARG A 34 7.80 17.71 2.67
N THR A 35 7.08 18.14 3.72
CA THR A 35 7.42 17.84 5.11
C THR A 35 7.39 16.34 5.38
N ALA A 36 6.39 15.63 4.86
CA ALA A 36 6.27 14.19 4.99
C ALA A 36 7.41 13.45 4.27
N ILE A 37 7.75 13.86 3.05
CA ILE A 37 8.89 13.31 2.29
C ILE A 37 10.19 13.56 3.05
N GLN A 38 10.38 14.76 3.61
CA GLN A 38 11.56 15.04 4.42
C GLN A 38 11.64 14.13 5.64
N THR A 39 10.54 13.99 6.37
CA THR A 39 10.48 13.23 7.62
C THR A 39 10.65 11.72 7.42
N HIS A 40 10.00 11.15 6.40
CA HIS A 40 9.94 9.71 6.21
C HIS A 40 10.93 9.17 5.17
N TRP A 41 11.51 10.05 4.34
CA TRP A 41 12.49 9.68 3.32
C TRP A 41 13.82 10.42 3.50
N THR A 42 13.93 11.69 3.11
CA THR A 42 15.26 12.30 2.91
C THR A 42 16.05 12.57 4.19
N ALA A 43 15.40 12.92 5.30
CA ALA A 43 16.06 13.09 6.60
C ALA A 43 16.10 11.79 7.43
N ASN A 44 15.40 10.74 7.00
CA ASN A 44 15.36 9.46 7.71
C ASN A 44 16.56 8.59 7.32
N ARG A 45 17.64 8.69 8.10
CA ARG A 45 18.88 7.93 7.88
C ARG A 45 18.68 6.42 7.96
N GLU A 46 17.78 5.94 8.82
CA GLU A 46 17.52 4.49 8.94
C GLU A 46 16.90 3.90 7.67
N VAL A 47 16.02 4.66 7.03
CA VAL A 47 15.41 4.31 5.74
C VAL A 47 16.45 4.45 4.61
N THR A 48 17.24 5.51 4.60
CA THR A 48 18.10 5.86 3.45
C THR A 48 19.52 5.31 3.47
N LYS A 49 20.00 4.75 4.59
CA LYS A 49 21.40 4.27 4.75
C LYS A 49 21.89 3.26 3.71
N ALA A 50 20.98 2.55 3.05
CA ALA A 50 21.31 1.54 2.04
C ALA A 50 21.26 2.07 0.59
N PHE A 51 20.90 3.35 0.39
CA PHE A 51 20.69 3.92 -0.94
C PHE A 51 21.73 4.99 -1.28
N SER A 52 22.06 5.10 -2.56
CA SER A 52 22.94 6.16 -3.06
C SER A 52 22.23 7.51 -2.99
N GLY A 53 22.99 8.61 -2.87
CA GLY A 53 22.42 9.96 -2.88
C GLY A 53 21.64 10.27 -4.16
N GLN A 54 22.08 9.74 -5.30
CA GLN A 54 21.36 9.87 -6.58
C GLN A 54 20.02 9.14 -6.55
N PHE A 55 19.98 7.92 -5.97
CA PHE A 55 18.75 7.16 -5.81
C PHE A 55 17.75 7.88 -4.90
N VAL A 56 18.22 8.36 -3.74
CA VAL A 56 17.40 9.13 -2.78
C VAL A 56 16.83 10.38 -3.45
N LYS A 57 17.65 11.13 -4.21
CA LYS A 57 17.21 12.31 -4.96
C LYS A 57 16.14 11.96 -6.01
N HIS A 58 16.39 10.93 -6.82
CA HIS A 58 15.45 10.50 -7.85
C HIS A 58 14.08 10.12 -7.25
N HIS A 59 14.06 9.28 -6.21
CA HIS A 59 12.82 8.91 -5.53
C HIS A 59 12.13 10.11 -4.86
N THR A 60 12.90 11.10 -4.40
CA THR A 60 12.33 12.36 -3.86
C THR A 60 11.57 13.12 -4.95
N GLU A 61 12.13 13.20 -6.16
CA GLU A 61 11.48 13.84 -7.31
C GLU A 61 10.20 13.09 -7.70
N GLU A 62 10.22 11.76 -7.69
CA GLU A 62 9.02 10.93 -7.93
C GLU A 62 7.94 11.17 -6.88
N MET A 63 8.30 11.19 -5.59
CA MET A 63 7.36 11.48 -4.49
C MET A 63 6.76 12.88 -4.62
N ILE A 64 7.56 13.90 -4.95
CA ILE A 64 7.06 15.26 -5.19
C ILE A 64 6.09 15.28 -6.38
N GLY A 65 6.43 14.58 -7.46
CA GLY A 65 5.56 14.47 -8.65
C GLY A 65 4.21 13.86 -8.31
N GLU A 66 4.18 12.75 -7.57
CA GLU A 66 2.94 12.08 -7.19
C GLU A 66 2.11 12.89 -6.18
N VAL A 67 2.75 13.50 -5.17
CA VAL A 67 2.09 14.45 -4.24
C VAL A 67 1.42 15.58 -5.03
N THR A 68 2.14 16.15 -6.01
CA THR A 68 1.61 17.22 -6.85
C THR A 68 0.39 16.76 -7.64
N LYS A 69 0.50 15.60 -8.29
CA LYS A 69 -0.60 15.00 -9.06
C LYS A 69 -1.84 14.78 -8.19
N VAL A 70 -1.68 14.24 -6.98
CA VAL A 70 -2.78 14.04 -6.01
C VAL A 70 -3.38 15.39 -5.60
N ALA A 71 -2.55 16.36 -5.20
CA ALA A 71 -3.01 17.65 -4.72
C ALA A 71 -3.78 18.46 -5.80
N THR A 72 -3.40 18.31 -7.08
CA THR A 72 -4.04 19.01 -8.20
C THR A 72 -5.19 18.21 -8.84
N ASN A 73 -5.56 17.05 -8.30
CA ASN A 73 -6.68 16.27 -8.81
C ASN A 73 -8.01 17.00 -8.56
N SER A 74 -9.05 16.69 -9.35
CA SER A 74 -10.41 17.20 -9.10
C SER A 74 -11.03 16.68 -7.80
N ASP A 75 -10.63 15.49 -7.36
CA ASP A 75 -10.92 14.93 -6.03
C ASP A 75 -9.61 14.46 -5.37
N PRO A 76 -8.85 15.38 -4.74
CA PRO A 76 -7.57 15.07 -4.12
C PRO A 76 -7.66 14.01 -3.02
N ARG A 77 -8.77 13.99 -2.28
CA ARG A 77 -9.00 13.01 -1.22
C ARG A 77 -9.09 11.60 -1.78
N MET A 78 -9.93 11.40 -2.80
CA MET A 78 -10.07 10.08 -3.42
C MET A 78 -8.79 9.66 -4.16
N ALA A 79 -8.14 10.58 -4.88
CA ALA A 79 -6.85 10.30 -5.52
C ALA A 79 -5.78 9.85 -4.50
N ASN A 80 -5.75 10.49 -3.32
CA ASN A 80 -4.85 10.07 -2.25
C ASN A 80 -5.21 8.68 -1.69
N ARG A 81 -6.50 8.38 -1.51
CA ARG A 81 -6.95 7.05 -1.04
C ARG A 81 -6.56 5.93 -2.00
N GLU A 82 -6.77 6.11 -3.31
CA GLU A 82 -6.37 5.13 -4.33
C GLU A 82 -4.86 4.84 -4.28
N ARG A 83 -4.07 5.91 -4.17
CA ARG A 83 -2.61 5.79 -4.08
C ARG A 83 -2.18 5.14 -2.76
N LEU A 84 -2.79 5.53 -1.64
CA LEU A 84 -2.52 4.95 -0.32
C LEU A 84 -2.88 3.47 -0.27
N VAL A 85 -4.02 3.05 -0.83
CA VAL A 85 -4.40 1.62 -0.93
C VAL A 85 -3.32 0.84 -1.67
N SER A 86 -2.86 1.35 -2.82
CA SER A 86 -1.77 0.73 -3.57
C SER A 86 -0.49 0.61 -2.74
N CYS A 87 -0.12 1.66 -2.01
CA CYS A 87 1.05 1.65 -1.13
C CYS A 87 0.89 0.68 0.06
N VAL A 88 -0.30 0.59 0.68
CA VAL A 88 -0.55 -0.32 1.81
C VAL A 88 -0.57 -1.78 1.37
N MET A 89 -1.15 -2.10 0.21
CA MET A 89 -1.12 -3.45 -0.35
C MET A 89 0.32 -3.90 -0.60
N GLU A 90 1.13 -3.05 -1.22
CA GLU A 90 2.54 -3.35 -1.44
C GLU A 90 3.33 -3.39 -0.13
N LEU A 91 3.05 -2.48 0.81
CA LEU A 91 3.64 -2.51 2.15
C LEU A 91 3.36 -3.85 2.83
N ALA A 92 2.12 -4.35 2.78
CA ALA A 92 1.74 -5.62 3.39
C ALA A 92 2.55 -6.80 2.85
N GLN A 93 2.83 -6.83 1.53
CA GLN A 93 3.68 -7.85 0.89
C GLN A 93 5.06 -7.96 1.54
N PHE A 94 5.71 -6.83 1.82
CA PHE A 94 7.07 -6.85 2.39
C PHE A 94 7.07 -6.80 3.93
N GLN A 95 6.10 -6.13 4.55
CA GLN A 95 6.02 -5.93 6.00
C GLN A 95 5.91 -7.26 6.74
N VAL A 96 5.07 -8.20 6.28
CA VAL A 96 4.91 -9.51 6.92
C VAL A 96 6.16 -10.39 6.81
N LEU A 97 7.05 -10.09 5.86
CA LEU A 97 8.29 -10.83 5.63
C LEU A 97 9.47 -10.33 6.46
N ILE A 98 9.36 -9.13 7.04
CA ILE A 98 10.43 -8.50 7.82
C ILE A 98 10.15 -8.40 9.32
N ILE A 99 8.92 -8.67 9.75
CA ILE A 99 8.59 -8.80 11.17
C ILE A 99 9.29 -10.04 11.70
N ASP A 100 10.11 -9.88 12.74
CA ASP A 100 10.74 -11.00 13.42
C ASP A 100 9.72 -11.76 14.31
N PRO A 101 9.85 -13.08 14.50
CA PRO A 101 8.99 -13.82 15.42
C PRO A 101 9.28 -13.44 16.89
N ALA A 102 8.35 -13.76 17.79
CA ALA A 102 8.57 -13.61 19.22
C ALA A 102 9.79 -14.46 19.68
N PRO A 103 10.61 -13.98 20.63
CA PRO A 103 10.41 -12.82 21.50
C PRO A 103 11.10 -11.51 21.04
N ALA A 104 11.55 -11.40 19.78
CA ALA A 104 12.23 -10.19 19.29
C ALA A 104 11.36 -8.93 19.44
N GLU A 105 11.92 -7.73 19.51
CA GLU A 105 11.10 -6.51 19.52
C GLU A 105 10.39 -6.33 18.17
N ASP A 106 9.11 -5.93 18.18
CA ASP A 106 8.39 -5.54 16.96
C ASP A 106 8.01 -4.05 17.02
N PRO A 107 8.80 -3.16 16.39
CA PRO A 107 8.53 -1.72 16.40
C PRO A 107 7.26 -1.35 15.61
N THR A 108 6.70 -2.25 14.81
CA THR A 108 5.48 -1.98 14.04
C THR A 108 4.21 -2.19 14.86
N GLY A 109 4.29 -2.99 15.93
CA GLY A 109 3.14 -3.37 16.76
C GLY A 109 2.11 -4.23 16.02
N LEU A 110 2.47 -4.83 14.89
CA LEU A 110 1.60 -5.67 14.08
C LEU A 110 1.63 -7.13 14.54
N ARG A 111 2.77 -7.62 15.03
CA ARG A 111 2.90 -9.01 15.49
C ARG A 111 1.98 -9.27 16.68
N GLY A 112 1.24 -10.38 16.62
CA GLY A 112 0.26 -10.75 17.62
C GLY A 112 -1.12 -10.14 17.39
N GLN A 113 -1.28 -9.24 16.41
CA GLN A 113 -2.59 -8.95 15.86
C GLN A 113 -3.15 -10.23 15.18
N PRO A 114 -4.48 -10.42 15.14
CA PRO A 114 -5.08 -11.60 14.51
C PRO A 114 -4.58 -11.79 13.07
N GLY A 115 -3.95 -12.94 12.80
CA GLY A 115 -3.43 -13.29 11.47
C GLY A 115 -2.01 -12.81 11.16
N ILE A 116 -1.27 -12.23 12.13
CA ILE A 116 0.11 -11.74 11.92
C ILE A 116 1.08 -12.32 12.96
N THR A 117 2.04 -13.15 12.53
CA THR A 117 2.92 -13.91 13.42
C THR A 117 4.40 -13.51 13.37
N GLY A 118 4.88 -13.01 12.24
CA GLY A 118 6.32 -12.78 12.01
C GLY A 118 7.13 -14.04 11.69
N GLU A 119 6.47 -15.19 11.49
CA GLU A 119 7.16 -16.46 11.21
C GLU A 119 7.65 -16.58 9.75
N LEU A 120 7.11 -15.76 8.84
CA LEU A 120 7.36 -15.87 7.41
C LEU A 120 8.79 -15.53 6.98
N LYS A 121 9.54 -14.76 7.79
CA LYS A 121 10.94 -14.41 7.50
C LYS A 121 11.82 -15.65 7.28
N ALA A 122 11.56 -16.74 8.01
CA ALA A 122 12.30 -18.00 7.86
C ALA A 122 12.06 -18.69 6.50
N HIS A 123 11.01 -18.31 5.78
CA HIS A 123 10.57 -18.91 4.52
C HIS A 123 10.82 -18.03 3.29
N LEU A 124 11.59 -16.93 3.45
CA LEU A 124 11.83 -15.93 2.40
C LEU A 124 12.30 -16.51 1.06
N LEU A 125 13.27 -17.42 1.08
CA LEU A 125 13.80 -18.04 -0.14
C LEU A 125 12.74 -18.86 -0.87
N GLU A 126 11.97 -19.65 -0.13
CA GLU A 126 10.89 -20.47 -0.69
C GLU A 126 9.77 -19.60 -1.26
N LEU A 127 9.39 -18.54 -0.55
CA LEU A 127 8.41 -17.57 -1.03
C LEU A 127 8.87 -16.87 -2.30
N ALA A 128 10.14 -16.46 -2.39
CA ALA A 128 10.68 -15.84 -3.60
C ALA A 128 10.66 -16.77 -4.83
N GLN A 129 10.58 -18.09 -4.64
CA GLN A 129 10.48 -19.08 -5.71
C GLN A 129 9.01 -19.39 -6.09
N LYS A 130 8.11 -19.39 -5.10
CA LYS A 130 6.69 -19.77 -5.27
C LYS A 130 5.78 -18.60 -5.60
N ASP A 131 5.94 -17.46 -4.94
CA ASP A 131 5.10 -16.29 -5.14
C ASP A 131 5.50 -15.57 -6.43
N LYS A 132 4.51 -15.34 -7.29
CA LYS A 132 4.74 -14.72 -8.61
C LYS A 132 5.27 -13.29 -8.47
N SER A 133 4.70 -12.49 -7.57
CA SER A 133 5.06 -11.08 -7.43
C SER A 133 6.47 -10.91 -6.87
N LEU A 134 6.83 -11.69 -5.84
CA LEU A 134 8.19 -11.73 -5.31
C LEU A 134 9.19 -12.23 -6.36
N ARG A 135 8.85 -13.27 -7.12
CA ARG A 135 9.74 -13.77 -8.18
C ARG A 135 9.99 -12.74 -9.28
N GLU A 136 8.95 -12.02 -9.70
CA GLU A 136 9.07 -10.91 -10.66
C GLU A 136 9.92 -9.78 -10.11
N PHE A 137 9.73 -9.41 -8.84
CA PHE A 137 10.57 -8.42 -8.15
C PHE A 137 12.04 -8.87 -8.09
N MET A 138 12.28 -10.13 -7.76
CA MET A 138 13.63 -10.71 -7.64
C MET A 138 14.35 -10.87 -8.98
N HIS A 139 13.65 -10.79 -10.13
CA HIS A 139 14.27 -10.83 -11.46
C HIS A 139 15.24 -9.67 -11.70
N ALA A 140 15.09 -8.55 -10.98
CA ALA A 140 16.01 -7.42 -11.08
C ALA A 140 17.38 -7.65 -10.38
N PHE A 141 17.55 -8.78 -9.70
CA PHE A 141 18.71 -9.12 -8.88
C PHE A 141 19.37 -10.43 -9.35
N PRO A 142 20.62 -10.72 -8.94
CA PRO A 142 21.21 -12.04 -9.15
C PRO A 142 20.32 -13.15 -8.60
N THR A 143 20.32 -14.31 -9.27
CA THR A 143 19.53 -15.48 -8.85
C THR A 143 19.83 -15.83 -7.38
N PRO A 144 18.82 -15.79 -6.48
CA PRO A 144 19.03 -16.07 -5.07
C PRO A 144 19.44 -17.52 -4.84
N THR A 145 20.48 -17.73 -4.03
CA THR A 145 20.99 -19.05 -3.63
C THR A 145 20.68 -19.37 -2.16
N ASN A 146 20.44 -18.33 -1.36
CA ASN A 146 20.18 -18.42 0.08
C ASN A 146 19.18 -17.32 0.51
N ALA A 147 18.77 -17.32 1.78
CA ALA A 147 17.81 -16.35 2.30
C ALA A 147 18.36 -14.90 2.38
N ASP A 148 19.68 -14.73 2.59
CA ASP A 148 20.29 -13.40 2.68
C ASP A 148 20.28 -12.67 1.34
N ASP A 149 20.40 -13.41 0.23
CA ASP A 149 20.27 -12.89 -1.14
C ASP A 149 18.88 -12.27 -1.39
N VAL A 150 17.85 -12.78 -0.71
CA VAL A 150 16.46 -12.29 -0.80
C VAL A 150 16.19 -11.19 0.23
N TRP A 151 16.77 -11.30 1.42
CA TRP A 151 16.54 -10.39 2.54
C TRP A 151 16.88 -8.94 2.19
N SER A 152 18.04 -8.69 1.60
CA SER A 152 18.49 -7.33 1.31
C SER A 152 17.57 -6.59 0.33
N PRO A 153 17.18 -7.18 -0.83
CA PRO A 153 16.15 -6.61 -1.70
C PRO A 153 14.80 -6.38 -1.02
N VAL A 154 14.30 -7.36 -0.25
CA VAL A 154 13.02 -7.26 0.47
C VAL A 154 13.03 -6.10 1.47
N VAL A 155 14.07 -5.99 2.30
CA VAL A 155 14.22 -4.87 3.25
C VAL A 155 14.36 -3.54 2.53
N GLY A 156 15.09 -3.50 1.42
CA GLY A 156 15.22 -2.31 0.58
C GLY A 156 13.86 -1.86 0.06
N ARG A 157 13.07 -2.78 -0.51
CA ARG A 157 11.74 -2.47 -1.04
C ARG A 157 10.78 -2.06 0.08
N TYR A 158 10.77 -2.79 1.20
CA TYR A 158 10.02 -2.44 2.40
C TYR A 158 10.24 -0.98 2.81
N ARG A 159 11.51 -0.54 2.92
CA ARG A 159 11.85 0.83 3.33
C ARG A 159 11.28 1.88 2.39
N ILE A 160 11.35 1.64 1.09
CA ILE A 160 10.80 2.52 0.05
C ILE A 160 9.28 2.60 0.20
N VAL A 161 8.58 1.46 0.21
CA VAL A 161 7.11 1.45 0.24
C VAL A 161 6.57 1.95 1.57
N ASN A 162 7.28 1.70 2.68
CA ASN A 162 6.94 2.25 4.00
C ASN A 162 7.01 3.78 4.00
N ALA A 163 8.03 4.38 3.39
CA ALA A 163 8.12 5.83 3.25
C ALA A 163 6.98 6.39 2.40
N TRP A 164 6.68 5.78 1.25
CA TRP A 164 5.54 6.15 0.41
C TRP A 164 4.20 6.09 1.17
N THR A 165 3.95 5.01 1.89
CA THR A 165 2.72 4.86 2.70
C THR A 165 2.60 5.97 3.74
N HIS A 166 3.68 6.33 4.42
CA HIS A 166 3.65 7.41 5.41
C HIS A 166 3.48 8.80 4.78
N VAL A 167 4.03 9.05 3.59
CA VAL A 167 3.76 10.29 2.84
C VAL A 167 2.26 10.43 2.55
N HIS A 168 1.62 9.40 2.00
CA HIS A 168 0.19 9.44 1.69
C HIS A 168 -0.71 9.42 2.94
N GLN A 169 -0.26 8.77 4.02
CA GLN A 169 -0.90 8.86 5.33
C GLN A 169 -0.89 10.30 5.85
N MET A 170 0.22 11.04 5.70
CA MET A 170 0.30 12.44 6.11
C MET A 170 -0.59 13.36 5.26
N LEU A 171 -0.74 13.08 3.95
CA LEU A 171 -1.65 13.83 3.10
C LEU A 171 -3.12 13.69 3.50
N ARG A 172 -3.52 12.60 4.17
CA ARG A 172 -4.90 12.47 4.68
C ARG A 172 -5.28 13.62 5.61
N PHE A 173 -4.34 14.13 6.40
CA PHE A 173 -4.58 15.29 7.28
C PHE A 173 -4.87 16.56 6.48
N ALA A 174 -4.22 16.76 5.32
CA ALA A 174 -4.47 17.90 4.45
C ALA A 174 -5.90 17.90 3.86
N PHE A 175 -6.48 16.71 3.69
CA PHE A 175 -7.79 16.50 3.11
C PHE A 175 -8.91 16.23 4.13
N ASP A 176 -8.63 16.44 5.43
CA ASP A 176 -9.50 16.07 6.56
C ASP A 176 -10.05 14.63 6.46
N ASP A 177 -9.21 13.72 5.96
CA ASP A 177 -9.53 12.31 5.76
C ASP A 177 -9.04 11.44 6.92
N VAL A 178 -9.11 12.00 8.13
CA VAL A 178 -8.66 11.38 9.38
C VAL A 178 -9.74 11.47 10.43
N ASN A 179 -9.84 10.46 11.29
CA ASN A 179 -10.67 10.57 12.49
C ASN A 179 -9.82 11.09 13.64
N HIS A 180 -10.07 12.32 14.08
CA HIS A 180 -9.31 12.99 15.13
C HIS A 180 -9.56 12.40 16.53
N ALA A 181 -10.59 11.55 16.71
CA ALA A 181 -10.82 10.85 17.97
C ALA A 181 -9.77 9.74 18.18
N GLU A 182 -9.19 9.70 19.38
CA GLU A 182 -8.13 8.74 19.72
C GLU A 182 -8.56 7.29 19.46
N GLY A 183 -7.72 6.54 18.73
CA GLY A 183 -7.96 5.13 18.40
C GLY A 183 -9.12 4.88 17.42
N LYS A 184 -9.70 5.92 16.80
CA LYS A 184 -10.79 5.79 15.83
C LYS A 184 -10.37 6.00 14.37
N ASP A 185 -9.09 6.25 14.12
CA ASP A 185 -8.57 6.39 12.76
C ASP A 185 -8.47 5.02 12.05
N TRP A 186 -8.88 4.99 10.78
CA TRP A 186 -9.02 3.75 10.02
C TRP A 186 -7.71 3.21 9.42
N PHE A 187 -6.64 4.00 9.36
CA PHE A 187 -5.42 3.57 8.65
C PHE A 187 -4.66 2.46 9.34
N LYS A 188 -4.49 2.51 10.68
CA LYS A 188 -3.81 1.42 11.39
C LYS A 188 -4.57 0.10 11.27
N PRO A 189 -5.91 0.04 11.48
CA PRO A 189 -6.70 -1.14 11.17
C PRO A 189 -6.56 -1.61 9.72
N PHE A 190 -6.50 -0.69 8.75
CA PHE A 190 -6.33 -1.03 7.34
C PHE A 190 -4.99 -1.74 7.08
N VAL A 191 -3.88 -1.19 7.58
CA VAL A 191 -2.55 -1.80 7.45
C VAL A 191 -2.53 -3.19 8.08
N ALA A 192 -3.09 -3.34 9.28
CA ALA A 192 -3.17 -4.63 9.96
C ALA A 192 -4.01 -5.64 9.17
N ALA A 193 -5.16 -5.23 8.62
CA ALA A 193 -6.00 -6.09 7.79
C ALA A 193 -5.25 -6.57 6.53
N MET A 194 -4.59 -5.66 5.80
CA MET A 194 -3.84 -6.03 4.60
C MET A 194 -2.66 -6.94 4.93
N CYS A 195 -1.95 -6.70 6.04
CA CYS A 195 -0.88 -7.60 6.50
C CYS A 195 -1.42 -8.99 6.87
N ALA A 196 -2.52 -9.07 7.61
CA ALA A 196 -3.13 -10.35 7.99
C ALA A 196 -3.61 -11.15 6.75
N TRP A 197 -4.19 -10.46 5.76
CA TRP A 197 -4.55 -11.07 4.49
C TRP A 197 -3.32 -11.62 3.75
N GLN A 198 -2.27 -10.81 3.66
CA GLN A 198 -1.06 -11.19 2.95
C GLN A 198 -0.30 -12.34 3.64
N GLU A 199 -0.27 -12.35 4.97
CA GLU A 199 0.30 -13.47 5.73
C GLU A 199 -0.46 -14.76 5.48
N TYR A 200 -1.80 -14.72 5.45
CA TYR A 200 -2.62 -15.87 5.08
C TYR A 200 -2.27 -16.39 3.67
N GLN A 201 -2.16 -15.51 2.68
CA GLN A 201 -1.79 -15.90 1.30
C GLN A 201 -0.42 -16.59 1.24
N TYR A 202 0.59 -16.05 1.93
CA TYR A 202 1.91 -16.67 1.99
C TYR A 202 1.91 -18.01 2.72
N ARG A 203 1.16 -18.13 3.83
CA ARG A 203 1.00 -19.41 4.54
C ARG A 203 0.35 -20.47 3.66
N GLU A 204 -0.68 -20.14 2.88
CA GLU A 204 -1.28 -21.07 1.91
C GLU A 204 -0.27 -21.55 0.87
N LEU A 205 0.52 -20.65 0.28
CA LEU A 205 1.56 -21.01 -0.70
C LEU A 205 2.66 -21.93 -0.12
N LEU A 206 2.93 -21.79 1.17
CA LEU A 206 3.90 -22.61 1.91
C LEU A 206 3.30 -23.91 2.45
N GLY A 207 1.97 -24.09 2.39
CA GLY A 207 1.28 -25.21 3.04
C GLY A 207 1.36 -25.15 4.58
N MET A 208 1.52 -23.95 5.14
CA MET A 208 1.54 -23.73 6.59
C MET A 208 0.10 -23.61 7.13
N PRO A 209 -0.18 -23.98 8.39
CA PRO A 209 -1.45 -23.69 9.03
C PRO A 209 -1.74 -22.18 9.00
N PRO A 210 -2.99 -21.71 8.89
CA PRO A 210 -3.30 -20.28 8.98
C PRO A 210 -2.91 -19.66 10.32
N ALA A 211 -2.62 -18.36 10.32
CA ALA A 211 -2.36 -17.57 11.52
C ALA A 211 -3.63 -17.12 12.27
N PHE A 212 -4.81 -17.54 11.80
CA PHE A 212 -6.09 -17.28 12.46
C PHE A 212 -6.49 -18.47 13.33
N GLU A 213 -7.07 -18.20 14.50
CA GLU A 213 -7.69 -19.23 15.32
C GLU A 213 -8.98 -19.76 14.67
N GLY A 214 -9.22 -21.07 14.74
CA GLY A 214 -10.46 -21.71 14.26
C GLY A 214 -10.20 -22.95 13.41
N SER A 215 -11.27 -23.53 12.87
CA SER A 215 -11.20 -24.60 11.89
C SER A 215 -11.06 -24.07 10.46
N GLU A 216 -10.63 -24.92 9.54
CA GLU A 216 -10.77 -24.76 8.09
C GLU A 216 -12.24 -25.02 7.71
N PRO A 217 -13.15 -24.03 7.85
CA PRO A 217 -13.24 -22.91 6.90
C PRO A 217 -13.32 -21.52 7.53
N GLU A 218 -13.32 -21.43 8.86
CA GLU A 218 -13.42 -20.18 9.61
C GLU A 218 -12.18 -19.30 9.45
N THR A 219 -11.00 -19.93 9.37
CA THR A 219 -9.72 -19.24 9.11
C THR A 219 -9.73 -18.54 7.75
N TRP A 220 -10.17 -19.24 6.70
CA TRP A 220 -10.33 -18.66 5.35
C TRP A 220 -11.34 -17.52 5.35
N LYS A 221 -12.51 -17.68 6.00
CA LYS A 221 -13.53 -16.62 6.12
C LYS A 221 -12.97 -15.36 6.79
N LYS A 222 -12.20 -15.53 7.87
CA LYS A 222 -11.54 -14.42 8.58
C LYS A 222 -10.50 -13.73 7.69
N ALA A 223 -9.69 -14.49 6.97
CA ALA A 223 -8.71 -13.94 6.04
C ALA A 223 -9.40 -13.15 4.92
N LEU A 224 -10.42 -13.73 4.27
CA LEU A 224 -11.19 -13.08 3.23
C LEU A 224 -11.85 -11.79 3.73
N LYS A 225 -12.36 -11.78 4.97
CA LYS A 225 -12.90 -10.57 5.60
C LYS A 225 -11.89 -9.42 5.57
N MET A 226 -10.63 -9.70 5.85
CA MET A 226 -9.58 -8.68 5.90
C MET A 226 -9.37 -8.01 4.53
N SER A 227 -9.44 -8.75 3.43
CA SER A 227 -9.22 -8.21 2.08
C SER A 227 -10.28 -7.18 1.66
N PHE A 228 -11.51 -7.30 2.16
CA PHE A 228 -12.59 -6.35 1.84
C PHE A 228 -12.40 -4.95 2.41
N PHE A 229 -11.50 -4.74 3.37
CA PHE A 229 -11.27 -3.39 3.92
C PHE A 229 -10.93 -2.37 2.82
N MET A 230 -10.14 -2.79 1.82
CA MET A 230 -9.71 -1.91 0.72
C MET A 230 -10.90 -1.37 -0.08
N GLN A 231 -11.97 -2.16 -0.23
CA GLN A 231 -13.14 -1.76 -1.01
C GLN A 231 -13.81 -0.53 -0.40
N TYR A 232 -14.01 -0.51 0.93
CA TYR A 232 -14.61 0.63 1.61
C TYR A 232 -13.74 1.89 1.54
N VAL A 233 -12.41 1.74 1.54
CA VAL A 233 -11.50 2.87 1.33
C VAL A 233 -11.69 3.46 -0.07
N LEU A 234 -11.70 2.60 -1.10
CA LEU A 234 -11.85 2.98 -2.51
C LEU A 234 -13.24 3.49 -2.87
N GLU A 235 -14.29 3.06 -2.17
CA GLU A 235 -15.66 3.56 -2.33
C GLU A 235 -15.88 4.95 -1.71
N GLY A 236 -14.89 5.49 -1.01
CA GLY A 236 -15.01 6.81 -0.41
C GLY A 236 -15.77 6.82 0.93
N ALA A 237 -15.90 5.67 1.61
CA ALA A 237 -16.57 5.58 2.91
C ALA A 237 -15.97 6.59 3.91
N ARG A 238 -16.82 7.27 4.68
CA ARG A 238 -16.36 8.26 5.67
C ARG A 238 -15.55 7.60 6.79
N PHE A 239 -16.01 6.44 7.24
CA PHE A 239 -15.37 5.62 8.27
C PHE A 239 -15.22 4.19 7.74
N PRO A 240 -14.21 3.92 6.87
CA PRO A 240 -14.03 2.61 6.24
C PRO A 240 -13.95 1.47 7.24
N ASP A 241 -13.33 1.69 8.42
CA ASP A 241 -13.20 0.67 9.45
C ASP A 241 -14.52 0.28 10.11
N LEU A 242 -15.46 1.23 10.23
CA LEU A 242 -16.80 0.97 10.77
C LEU A 242 -17.65 0.22 9.75
N GLU A 243 -17.68 0.70 8.50
CA GLU A 243 -18.44 0.05 7.43
C GLU A 243 -17.96 -1.39 7.18
N TRP A 244 -16.63 -1.59 7.19
CA TRP A 244 -16.03 -2.90 7.10
C TRP A 244 -16.50 -3.84 8.22
N ARG A 245 -16.48 -3.39 9.48
CA ARG A 245 -16.93 -4.21 10.63
C ARG A 245 -18.41 -4.60 10.53
N GLU A 246 -19.26 -3.70 10.04
CA GLU A 246 -20.72 -3.91 9.97
C GLU A 246 -21.19 -4.75 8.78
N ARG A 247 -20.39 -4.80 7.71
CA ARG A 247 -20.83 -5.35 6.41
C ARG A 247 -20.01 -6.53 5.92
N ALA A 248 -18.74 -6.64 6.30
CA ALA A 248 -17.86 -7.64 5.72
C ALA A 248 -18.30 -9.08 6.04
N ASP A 249 -18.97 -9.34 7.17
CA ASP A 249 -19.50 -10.68 7.47
C ASP A 249 -20.56 -11.13 6.45
N ARG A 250 -21.38 -10.21 5.94
CA ARG A 250 -22.38 -10.53 4.90
C ARG A 250 -21.69 -10.85 3.57
N MET A 251 -20.70 -10.05 3.18
CA MET A 251 -19.94 -10.25 1.94
C MET A 251 -19.15 -11.56 1.94
N VAL A 252 -18.52 -11.90 3.08
CA VAL A 252 -17.82 -13.18 3.24
C VAL A 252 -18.79 -14.34 3.02
N GLU A 253 -19.98 -14.27 3.58
CA GLU A 253 -20.99 -15.32 3.44
C GLU A 253 -21.50 -15.45 2.00
N GLU A 254 -21.69 -14.35 1.29
CA GLU A 254 -22.06 -14.33 -0.13
C GLU A 254 -20.95 -14.92 -1.01
N GLN A 255 -19.70 -14.48 -0.85
CA GLN A 255 -18.58 -14.97 -1.65
C GLN A 255 -18.22 -16.43 -1.33
N PHE A 256 -18.41 -16.86 -0.08
CA PHE A 256 -18.30 -18.27 0.29
C PHE A 256 -19.32 -19.13 -0.45
N LYS A 257 -20.60 -18.71 -0.47
CA LYS A 257 -21.67 -19.41 -1.18
C LYS A 257 -21.40 -19.50 -2.68
N GLU A 258 -20.92 -18.42 -3.29
CA GLU A 258 -20.55 -18.39 -4.71
C GLU A 258 -19.40 -19.37 -5.00
N THR A 259 -18.34 -19.34 -4.20
CA THR A 259 -17.18 -20.23 -4.35
C THR A 259 -17.57 -21.69 -4.22
N MET A 260 -18.36 -22.05 -3.20
CA MET A 260 -18.85 -23.40 -2.99
C MET A 260 -19.76 -23.87 -4.14
N SER A 261 -20.62 -22.98 -4.64
CA SER A 261 -21.49 -23.28 -5.78
C SER A 261 -20.67 -23.59 -7.04
N ARG A 262 -19.59 -22.83 -7.29
CA ARG A 262 -18.67 -23.06 -8.40
C ARG A 262 -17.95 -24.41 -8.29
N LEU A 263 -17.40 -24.73 -7.11
CA LEU A 263 -16.70 -26.00 -6.88
C LEU A 263 -17.61 -27.22 -7.05
N LEU A 264 -18.86 -27.14 -6.58
CA LEU A 264 -19.85 -28.19 -6.78
C LEU A 264 -20.19 -28.38 -8.26
N ALA A 265 -20.33 -27.28 -9.01
CA ALA A 265 -20.58 -27.32 -10.44
C ALA A 265 -19.39 -27.91 -11.24
N GLU A 266 -18.15 -27.62 -10.85
CA GLU A 266 -16.94 -28.19 -11.46
C GLU A 266 -16.85 -29.70 -11.19
N ARG A 267 -17.07 -30.14 -9.94
CA ARG A 267 -17.07 -31.56 -9.58
C ARG A 267 -18.14 -32.35 -10.31
N ALA A 268 -19.33 -31.77 -10.51
CA ALA A 268 -20.40 -32.41 -11.27
C ALA A 268 -20.02 -32.65 -12.74
N LYS A 269 -19.19 -31.78 -13.33
CA LYS A 269 -18.68 -31.94 -14.71
C LYS A 269 -17.61 -33.03 -14.83
N THR A 270 -16.82 -33.29 -13.78
CA THR A 270 -15.76 -34.32 -13.81
C THR A 270 -16.30 -35.76 -13.70
N HIS A 271 -17.57 -35.93 -13.31
CA HIS A 271 -18.22 -37.23 -13.13
C HIS A 271 -19.24 -37.57 -14.22
N GLN A 272 -19.28 -36.80 -15.33
CA GLN A 272 -20.04 -37.10 -16.55
C GLN A 272 -19.09 -37.56 -17.65
#